data_AF-A0A927S0A0-F1
#
_entry.id   AF-A0A927S0A0-F1
#
_cell.length_a   1.000
_cell.length_b   1.000
_cell.length_c   1.000
_cell.angle_alpha   90.00
_cell.angle_beta   90.00
_cell.angle_gamma   90.00
#
_symmetry.space_group_name_H-M   'P 1'
#
loop_
_entity.id
_entity.type
_entity.pdbx_description
1 polymer ?
#
loop_
_entity_poly.entity_id
_entity_poly.type
_entity_poly.pdbx_seq_one_letter_code
_entity_poly.pdbx_strand_id
1 'polypeptide(L)'
;MPGRAVKKTGDRWFLVSLDLKTEITNSKTHWEWFSLRFFDDEEMMLFTFPQDGYYDGTYITKSGQRERLQDYTIKSTSETKAMGLRWSSSWDLYVNKKEERYKIIPIQEGHMNFAYFEELCYIKNARDEVVGYCFVELLPGVLNGAGSKAEPGEKKGRIKLSNLFRRIER
;
A
#
# COMPACT_ATOMS: atom_id res chain seq x y z
N MET A 1 7.28 9.98 32.91
CA MET A 1 5.88 10.04 33.40
C MET A 1 4.95 9.56 32.30
N PRO A 2 4.25 8.42 32.43
CA PRO A 2 3.18 8.05 31.51
C PRO A 2 1.83 8.61 32.01
N GLY A 3 1.00 9.14 31.11
CA GLY A 3 -0.40 9.49 31.43
C GLY A 3 -0.87 10.91 31.08
N ARG A 4 -0.12 11.71 30.32
CA ARG A 4 -0.62 13.02 29.88
C ARG A 4 -1.39 12.89 28.58
N ALA A 5 -2.69 13.22 28.59
CA ALA A 5 -3.48 13.33 27.37
C ALA A 5 -2.87 14.40 26.45
N VAL A 6 -2.64 14.03 25.18
CA VAL A 6 -2.17 14.94 24.13
C VAL A 6 -3.28 15.11 23.12
N LYS A 7 -3.71 16.35 22.89
CA LYS A 7 -4.67 16.67 21.83
C LYS A 7 -3.98 16.45 20.49
N LYS A 8 -4.51 15.53 19.68
CA LYS A 8 -4.07 15.29 18.30
C LYS A 8 -5.16 15.74 17.34
N THR A 9 -4.75 16.44 16.29
CA THR A 9 -5.56 16.77 15.12
C THR A 9 -4.98 16.04 13.92
N GLY A 10 -5.83 15.58 13.01
CA GLY A 10 -5.38 14.90 11.80
C GLY A 10 -6.54 14.34 10.99
N ASP A 11 -6.28 14.10 9.72
CA ASP A 11 -7.24 13.55 8.78
C ASP A 11 -7.28 12.02 8.87
N ARG A 12 -8.42 11.44 8.47
CA ARG A 12 -8.64 9.99 8.54
C ARG A 12 -9.27 9.51 7.24
N TRP A 13 -8.95 8.27 6.88
CA TRP A 13 -9.68 7.53 5.87
C TRP A 13 -10.41 6.36 6.50
N PHE A 14 -11.66 6.13 6.10
CA PHE A 14 -12.40 4.91 6.44
C PHE A 14 -12.79 4.21 5.14
N LEU A 15 -12.36 2.96 5.01
CA LEU A 15 -12.79 2.06 3.94
C LEU A 15 -13.79 1.07 4.53
N VAL A 16 -14.86 0.76 3.78
CA VAL A 16 -15.66 -0.44 4.00
C VAL A 16 -15.49 -1.30 2.76
N SER A 17 -14.78 -2.40 2.90
CA SER A 17 -14.71 -3.46 1.90
C SER A 17 -15.37 -4.72 2.47
N LEU A 18 -16.12 -5.42 1.62
CA LEU A 18 -16.73 -6.70 1.96
C LEU A 18 -16.25 -7.71 0.93
N ASP A 19 -15.24 -8.50 1.29
CA ASP A 19 -14.85 -9.65 0.47
C ASP A 19 -15.32 -10.93 1.15
N LEU A 20 -16.47 -11.43 0.69
CA LEU A 20 -17.13 -12.61 1.26
C LEU A 20 -16.75 -13.92 0.56
N LYS A 21 -15.88 -13.89 -0.46
CA LYS A 21 -15.69 -15.06 -1.35
C LYS A 21 -14.25 -15.38 -1.74
N THR A 22 -13.27 -14.51 -1.49
CA THR A 22 -11.89 -14.83 -1.79
C THR A 22 -11.17 -15.42 -0.57
N GLU A 23 -10.42 -16.49 -0.78
CA GLU A 23 -9.52 -16.99 0.25
C GLU A 23 -8.42 -15.95 0.47
N ILE A 24 -8.27 -15.45 1.70
CA ILE A 24 -7.17 -14.57 2.15
C ILE A 24 -5.77 -15.16 1.84
N THR A 25 -5.68 -16.43 1.46
CA THR A 25 -4.46 -17.12 1.04
C THR A 25 -4.20 -17.07 -0.46
N ASN A 26 -5.16 -16.63 -1.28
CA ASN A 26 -5.02 -16.59 -2.73
C ASN A 26 -4.35 -15.30 -3.19
N SER A 27 -3.04 -15.35 -3.40
CA SER A 27 -2.26 -14.19 -3.86
C SER A 27 -2.76 -13.56 -5.17
N LYS A 28 -3.58 -14.25 -5.97
CA LYS A 28 -4.15 -13.69 -7.20
C LYS A 28 -5.26 -12.67 -6.95
N THR A 29 -5.88 -12.68 -5.77
CA THR A 29 -6.96 -11.74 -5.42
C THR A 29 -6.47 -10.59 -4.54
N HIS A 30 -5.15 -10.51 -4.30
CA HIS A 30 -4.56 -9.54 -3.40
C HIS A 30 -4.22 -8.23 -4.11
N TRP A 31 -4.31 -7.12 -3.38
CA TRP A 31 -4.05 -5.79 -3.90
C TRP A 31 -2.93 -5.09 -3.13
N GLU A 32 -2.42 -4.02 -3.73
CA GLU A 32 -1.80 -2.93 -2.99
C GLU A 32 -2.76 -1.74 -3.03
N TRP A 33 -3.01 -1.17 -1.86
CA TRP A 33 -3.91 -0.04 -1.69
C TRP A 33 -3.15 1.18 -1.21
N PHE A 34 -3.49 2.34 -1.79
CA PHE A 34 -2.86 3.61 -1.48
C PHE A 34 -3.93 4.65 -1.19
N SER A 35 -3.76 5.35 -0.08
CA SER A 35 -4.59 6.47 0.32
C SER A 35 -3.74 7.73 0.36
N LEU A 36 -3.84 8.56 -0.68
CA LEU A 36 -3.06 9.77 -0.85
C LEU A 36 -3.87 10.99 -0.40
N ARG A 37 -3.25 11.79 0.47
CA ARG A 37 -3.77 13.07 0.97
C ARG A 37 -2.80 14.18 0.59
N PHE A 38 -3.20 15.04 -0.33
CA PHE A 38 -2.38 16.18 -0.74
C PHE A 38 -2.65 17.38 0.18
N PHE A 39 -1.67 18.26 0.32
CA PHE A 39 -1.78 19.45 1.18
C PHE A 39 -2.71 20.54 0.65
N ASP A 40 -3.20 20.40 -0.58
CA ASP A 40 -4.15 21.32 -1.20
C ASP A 40 -5.60 20.82 -1.17
N ASP A 41 -5.89 19.91 -0.23
CA ASP A 41 -7.21 19.33 0.04
C ASP A 41 -7.75 18.41 -1.07
N GLU A 42 -6.86 17.90 -1.92
CA GLU A 42 -7.19 16.89 -2.92
C GLU A 42 -6.76 15.49 -2.45
N GLU A 43 -7.42 14.46 -2.95
CA GLU A 43 -7.25 13.10 -2.46
C GLU A 43 -7.25 12.07 -3.59
N MET A 44 -6.46 11.02 -3.46
CA MET A 44 -6.55 9.84 -4.34
C MET A 44 -6.60 8.57 -3.52
N MET A 45 -7.52 7.69 -3.87
CA MET A 45 -7.52 6.30 -3.42
C MET A 45 -7.19 5.42 -4.62
N LEU A 46 -6.15 4.59 -4.52
CA LEU A 46 -5.67 3.74 -5.61
C LEU A 46 -5.66 2.28 -5.16
N PHE A 47 -6.10 1.39 -6.04
CA PHE A 47 -5.97 -0.06 -5.93
C PHE A 47 -5.24 -0.59 -7.15
N THR A 48 -4.11 -1.25 -6.94
CA THR A 48 -3.43 -1.99 -8.00
C THR A 48 -3.47 -3.47 -7.72
N PHE A 49 -3.67 -4.24 -8.79
CA PHE A 49 -3.57 -5.69 -8.82
C PHE A 49 -2.46 -6.04 -9.81
N PRO A 50 -1.17 -5.97 -9.39
CA PRO A 50 -0.04 -6.08 -10.30
C PRO A 50 -0.02 -7.38 -11.10
N GLN A 51 -0.56 -8.45 -10.52
CA GLN A 51 -0.68 -9.76 -11.15
C GLN A 51 -1.64 -9.80 -12.35
N ASP A 52 -2.63 -8.91 -12.39
CA ASP A 52 -3.66 -8.85 -13.44
C ASP A 52 -3.51 -7.61 -14.34
N GLY A 53 -2.56 -6.73 -14.02
CA GLY A 53 -2.38 -5.46 -14.72
C GLY A 53 -3.58 -4.52 -14.58
N TYR A 54 -4.39 -4.71 -13.52
CA TYR A 54 -5.60 -3.95 -13.26
C TYR A 54 -5.35 -2.83 -12.26
N TYR A 55 -5.95 -1.67 -12.55
CA TYR A 55 -5.86 -0.45 -11.77
C TYR A 55 -7.27 0.11 -11.60
N ASP A 56 -7.64 0.45 -10.36
CA ASP A 56 -8.85 1.21 -10.08
C ASP A 56 -8.56 2.24 -9.00
N GLY A 57 -9.45 3.20 -8.85
CA GLY A 57 -9.23 4.29 -7.93
C GLY A 57 -10.29 5.36 -7.99
N THR A 58 -10.18 6.30 -7.08
CA THR A 58 -11.03 7.48 -6.99
C THR A 58 -10.15 8.69 -6.74
N TYR A 59 -10.38 9.74 -7.52
CA TYR A 59 -9.80 11.05 -7.31
C TYR A 59 -10.89 11.97 -6.74
N ILE A 60 -10.54 12.72 -5.70
CA ILE A 60 -11.40 13.73 -5.09
C ILE A 60 -10.74 15.08 -5.27
N THR A 61 -11.38 15.97 -6.00
CA THR A 61 -10.90 17.33 -6.25
C THR A 61 -11.02 18.19 -4.99
N LYS A 62 -10.37 19.36 -4.98
CA LYS A 62 -10.51 20.35 -3.90
C LYS A 62 -11.96 20.79 -3.64
N SER A 63 -12.83 20.73 -4.66
CA SER A 63 -14.26 21.04 -4.52
C SER A 63 -15.10 19.86 -4.01
N GLY A 64 -14.47 18.71 -3.73
CA GLY A 64 -15.12 17.49 -3.29
C GLY A 64 -15.75 16.66 -4.41
N GLN A 65 -15.54 17.02 -5.68
CA GLN A 65 -16.03 16.24 -6.82
C GLN A 65 -15.25 14.92 -6.91
N ARG A 66 -15.96 13.83 -7.21
CA ARG A 66 -15.40 12.48 -7.23
C ARG A 66 -15.34 11.98 -8.66
N GLU A 67 -14.16 11.51 -9.06
CA GLU A 67 -13.91 10.97 -10.38
C GLU A 67 -13.30 9.57 -10.25
N ARG A 68 -13.78 8.62 -11.05
CA ARG A 68 -13.13 7.31 -11.13
C ARG A 68 -11.78 7.45 -11.82
N LEU A 69 -10.77 6.79 -11.29
CA LEU A 69 -9.39 6.87 -11.77
C LEU A 69 -8.86 5.48 -12.12
N GLN A 70 -8.71 5.20 -13.42
CA GLN A 70 -8.13 3.95 -13.93
C GLN A 70 -6.88 4.19 -14.79
N ASP A 71 -6.70 5.41 -15.28
CA ASP A 71 -5.58 5.81 -16.12
C ASP A 71 -4.41 6.32 -15.27
N TYR A 72 -3.76 5.37 -14.60
CA TYR A 72 -2.53 5.61 -13.83
C TYR A 72 -1.65 4.35 -13.83
N THR A 73 -0.37 4.54 -13.51
CA THR A 73 0.55 3.43 -13.25
C THR A 73 1.27 3.68 -11.94
N ILE A 74 1.47 2.62 -11.17
CA ILE A 74 2.24 2.66 -9.94
C ILE A 74 3.19 1.48 -9.93
N LYS A 75 4.48 1.73 -9.65
CA LYS A 75 5.52 0.70 -9.66
C LYS A 75 6.39 0.80 -8.43
N SER A 76 6.56 -0.32 -7.74
CA SER A 76 7.49 -0.43 -6.62
C SER A 76 8.92 -0.18 -7.10
N THR A 77 9.66 0.64 -6.38
CA THR A 77 11.07 0.97 -6.66
C THR A 77 12.03 0.33 -5.67
N SER A 78 11.53 -0.14 -4.52
CA SER A 78 12.29 -0.93 -3.56
C SER A 78 11.45 -2.04 -2.93
N GLU A 79 12.05 -2.81 -2.02
CA GLU A 79 11.38 -3.86 -1.26
C GLU A 79 11.81 -3.75 0.22
N THR A 80 10.92 -4.19 1.12
CA THR A 80 11.22 -4.36 2.54
C THR A 80 10.91 -5.78 3.00
N LYS A 81 11.44 -6.20 4.15
CA LYS A 81 11.24 -7.54 4.70
C LYS A 81 10.59 -7.47 6.07
N ALA A 82 9.45 -8.14 6.23
CA ALA A 82 8.78 -8.29 7.51
C ALA A 82 8.21 -9.70 7.64
N MET A 83 8.38 -10.32 8.82
CA MET A 83 7.91 -11.69 9.12
C MET A 83 8.39 -12.76 8.12
N GLY A 84 9.59 -12.57 7.55
CA GLY A 84 10.17 -13.49 6.56
C GLY A 84 9.54 -13.41 5.16
N LEU A 85 8.71 -12.40 4.90
CA LEU A 85 8.13 -12.10 3.60
C LEU A 85 8.72 -10.81 3.02
N ARG A 86 8.68 -10.68 1.68
CA ARG A 86 9.04 -9.46 0.97
C ARG A 86 7.80 -8.61 0.70
N TRP A 87 7.92 -7.32 0.85
CA TRP A 87 6.85 -6.36 0.63
C TRP A 87 7.36 -5.27 -0.29
N SER A 88 6.50 -4.77 -1.18
CA SER A 88 6.82 -3.58 -1.95
C SER A 88 7.03 -2.42 -1.00
N SER A 89 7.92 -1.52 -1.37
CA SER A 89 8.20 -0.34 -0.59
C SER A 89 8.77 0.70 -1.51
N SER A 90 8.41 1.96 -1.29
CA SER A 90 8.66 3.06 -2.23
C SER A 90 8.07 2.83 -3.63
N TRP A 91 7.41 3.83 -4.20
CA TRP A 91 6.74 3.69 -5.50
C TRP A 91 6.91 4.93 -6.36
N ASP A 92 7.05 4.72 -7.66
CA ASP A 92 6.84 5.76 -8.67
C ASP A 92 5.39 5.69 -9.14
N LEU A 93 4.66 6.80 -8.98
CA LEU A 93 3.28 6.97 -9.43
C LEU A 93 3.27 7.92 -10.63
N TYR A 94 2.66 7.48 -11.71
CA TYR A 94 2.29 8.32 -12.85
C TYR A 94 0.77 8.34 -12.98
N VAL A 95 0.18 9.53 -13.02
CA VAL A 95 -1.27 9.73 -13.08
C VAL A 95 -1.59 10.97 -13.90
N ASN A 96 -2.59 10.91 -14.78
CA ASN A 96 -3.03 12.07 -15.56
C ASN A 96 -3.97 12.99 -14.76
N LYS A 97 -3.53 13.42 -13.56
CA LYS A 97 -4.24 14.29 -12.63
C LYS A 97 -3.24 15.14 -11.86
N LYS A 98 -3.53 16.43 -11.66
CA LYS A 98 -2.66 17.39 -10.96
C LYS A 98 -1.25 17.45 -11.60
N GLU A 99 -0.19 17.19 -10.83
CA GLU A 99 1.13 16.88 -11.37
C GLU A 99 1.20 15.43 -11.86
N GLU A 100 1.86 15.18 -12.99
CA GLU A 100 1.84 13.85 -13.63
C GLU A 100 2.63 12.77 -12.88
N ARG A 101 3.60 13.15 -12.05
CA ARG A 101 4.59 12.24 -11.47
C ARG A 101 4.78 12.48 -9.98
N TYR A 102 4.71 11.41 -9.21
CA TYR A 102 5.01 11.41 -7.78
C TYR A 102 5.91 10.25 -7.40
N LYS A 103 6.65 10.44 -6.31
CA LYS A 103 7.28 9.37 -5.54
C LYS A 103 6.53 9.20 -4.23
N ILE A 104 6.22 7.95 -3.89
CA ILE A 104 5.67 7.57 -2.59
C ILE A 104 6.81 6.92 -1.82
N ILE A 105 7.21 7.46 -0.68
CA ILE A 105 8.41 7.04 0.05
C ILE A 105 8.08 6.81 1.53
N PRO A 106 8.41 5.66 2.13
CA PRO A 106 8.16 5.41 3.54
C PRO A 106 8.80 6.45 4.45
N ILE A 107 8.06 6.90 5.47
CA ILE A 107 8.56 7.81 6.52
C ILE A 107 9.32 7.02 7.58
N GLN A 108 8.91 5.78 7.81
CA GLN A 108 9.46 4.84 8.77
C GLN A 108 9.31 3.42 8.23
N GLU A 109 9.93 2.46 8.91
CA GLU A 109 9.68 1.04 8.66
C GLU A 109 8.18 0.73 8.85
N GLY A 110 7.60 -0.02 7.90
CA GLY A 110 6.21 -0.43 7.95
C GLY A 110 5.91 -1.45 9.04
N HIS A 111 4.62 -1.62 9.32
CA HIS A 111 4.13 -2.41 10.43
C HIS A 111 3.24 -3.54 9.92
N MET A 112 3.37 -4.72 10.51
CA MET A 112 2.40 -5.79 10.30
C MET A 112 1.16 -5.52 11.13
N ASN A 113 0.01 -5.52 10.49
CA ASN A 113 -1.29 -5.45 11.15
C ASN A 113 -2.08 -6.72 10.81
N PHE A 114 -2.16 -7.63 11.78
CA PHE A 114 -2.63 -9.01 11.61
C PHE A 114 -1.99 -9.72 10.41
N ALA A 115 -2.63 -9.64 9.23
CA ALA A 115 -2.25 -10.37 8.02
C ALA A 115 -1.67 -9.51 6.89
N TYR A 116 -1.67 -8.19 7.04
CA TYR A 116 -1.26 -7.25 5.99
C TYR A 116 -0.20 -6.27 6.51
N PHE A 117 0.53 -5.68 5.58
CA PHE A 117 1.63 -4.76 5.90
C PHE A 117 1.20 -3.34 5.60
N GLU A 118 1.42 -2.43 6.55
CA GLU A 118 1.01 -1.04 6.49
C GLU A 118 2.22 -0.11 6.53
N GLU A 119 2.25 0.89 5.64
CA GLU A 119 3.28 1.93 5.63
C GLU A 119 2.67 3.33 5.59
N LEU A 120 3.25 4.24 6.39
CA LEU A 120 3.04 5.67 6.24
C LEU A 120 4.17 6.25 5.38
N CYS A 121 3.80 6.96 4.33
CA CYS A 121 4.69 7.46 3.30
C CYS A 121 4.53 8.98 3.09
N TYR A 122 5.60 9.64 2.65
CA TYR A 122 5.54 10.94 1.99
C TYR A 122 5.10 10.77 0.54
N ILE A 123 4.36 11.76 0.04
CA ILE A 123 4.16 11.97 -1.39
C ILE A 123 5.09 13.11 -1.82
N LYS A 124 6.02 12.83 -2.71
CA LYS A 124 6.93 13.83 -3.29
C LYS A 124 6.61 14.07 -4.75
N ASN A 125 6.65 15.33 -5.18
CA ASN A 125 6.46 15.68 -6.59
C ASN A 125 7.77 15.56 -7.40
N ALA A 126 7.75 15.97 -8.67
CA ALA A 126 8.93 15.93 -9.55
C ALA A 126 10.09 16.83 -9.09
N ARG A 127 9.81 17.82 -8.23
CA ARG A 127 10.80 18.73 -7.61
C ARG A 127 11.34 18.19 -6.28
N ASP A 128 10.96 16.97 -5.90
CA ASP A 128 11.27 16.33 -4.61
C ASP A 128 10.66 17.06 -3.39
N GLU A 129 9.68 17.94 -3.61
CA GLU A 129 8.92 18.61 -2.55
C GLU A 129 7.89 17.65 -1.98
N VAL A 130 7.75 17.61 -0.65
CA VAL A 130 6.66 16.86 0.01
C VAL A 130 5.37 17.62 -0.20
N VAL A 131 4.42 16.99 -0.90
CA VAL A 131 3.11 17.58 -1.26
C VAL A 131 1.95 16.87 -0.58
N GLY A 132 2.23 15.85 0.23
CA GLY A 132 1.21 15.10 0.92
C GLY A 132 1.73 13.90 1.70
N TYR A 133 0.79 13.15 2.27
CA TYR A 133 1.01 11.90 2.97
C TYR A 133 0.23 10.77 2.30
N CYS A 134 0.80 9.58 2.33
CA CYS A 134 0.15 8.39 1.80
C CYS A 134 0.14 7.27 2.85
N PHE A 135 -1.00 6.62 3.04
CA PHE A 135 -1.07 5.34 3.74
C PHE A 135 -1.10 4.22 2.71
N VAL A 136 -0.30 3.19 2.92
CA VAL A 136 -0.19 2.03 2.03
C VAL A 136 -0.59 0.78 2.80
N GLU A 137 -1.45 -0.04 2.22
CA GLU A 137 -1.80 -1.37 2.71
C GLU A 137 -1.42 -2.41 1.65
N LEU A 138 -0.65 -3.41 2.06
CA LEU A 138 -0.17 -4.46 1.18
C LEU A 138 -0.67 -5.81 1.67
N LEU A 139 -1.32 -6.55 0.77
CA LEU A 139 -1.71 -7.94 1.03
C LEU A 139 -0.59 -8.93 0.65
N PRO A 140 -0.40 -10.00 1.45
CA PRO A 140 0.72 -10.92 1.28
C PRO A 140 0.57 -11.74 0.00
N GLY A 141 1.44 -11.56 -0.98
CA GLY A 141 1.40 -12.37 -2.21
C GLY A 141 1.52 -11.61 -3.51
N VAL A 142 1.38 -10.28 -3.48
CA VAL A 142 1.61 -9.43 -4.66
C VAL A 142 3.06 -9.61 -5.16
N LEU A 143 4.06 -9.44 -4.29
CA LEU A 143 5.46 -9.79 -4.58
C LEU A 143 5.81 -11.26 -4.27
N ASN A 144 5.05 -11.93 -3.40
CA ASN A 144 5.38 -13.26 -2.88
C ASN A 144 4.68 -14.43 -3.62
N GLY A 145 3.90 -14.15 -4.67
CA GLY A 145 3.29 -15.14 -5.55
C GLY A 145 4.31 -15.95 -6.36
N ALA A 146 3.86 -17.03 -7.01
CA ALA A 146 4.64 -18.18 -7.53
C ALA A 146 5.82 -17.94 -8.52
N GLY A 147 6.32 -16.71 -8.66
CA GLY A 147 7.48 -16.34 -9.48
C GLY A 147 8.62 -15.66 -8.74
N SER A 148 8.53 -15.44 -7.42
CA SER A 148 9.62 -14.78 -6.68
C SER A 148 10.81 -15.76 -6.56
N LYS A 149 11.79 -15.64 -7.46
CA LYS A 149 13.04 -16.41 -7.38
C LYS A 149 13.75 -15.96 -6.10
N ALA A 150 13.91 -16.88 -5.17
CA ALA A 150 14.80 -16.70 -4.03
C ALA A 150 16.24 -16.56 -4.55
N GLU A 151 17.02 -15.69 -3.94
CA GLU A 151 18.45 -15.57 -4.23
C GLU A 151 19.16 -16.91 -3.93
N PRO A 152 20.23 -17.25 -4.68
CA PRO A 152 20.95 -18.49 -4.48
C PRO A 152 21.71 -18.46 -3.14
N GLY A 153 21.11 -19.02 -2.09
CA GLY A 153 21.72 -19.14 -0.76
C GLY A 153 20.74 -19.29 0.40
N GLU A 154 19.48 -18.86 0.21
CA GLU A 154 18.45 -19.02 1.23
C GLU A 154 17.89 -20.45 1.21
N LYS A 155 18.08 -21.20 2.31
CA LYS A 155 17.49 -22.53 2.49
C LYS A 155 15.99 -22.44 2.19
N LYS A 156 15.47 -23.35 1.36
CA LYS A 156 14.04 -23.51 1.02
C LYS A 156 13.17 -23.74 2.27
N GLY A 157 12.94 -22.68 3.05
CA GLY A 157 11.80 -22.58 3.94
C GLY A 157 10.64 -22.10 3.09
N ARG A 158 9.88 -23.02 2.50
CA ARG A 158 8.60 -22.68 1.88
C ARG A 158 7.70 -22.21 3.04
N ILE A 159 7.71 -20.91 3.36
CA ILE A 159 6.76 -20.33 4.29
C ILE A 159 5.42 -20.51 3.61
N LYS A 160 4.68 -21.56 4.00
CA LYS A 160 3.30 -21.69 3.58
C LYS A 160 2.57 -20.51 4.20
N LEU A 161 1.95 -19.66 3.38
CA LEU A 161 1.06 -18.58 3.84
C LEU A 161 0.08 -19.10 4.92
N SER A 162 -0.39 -20.35 4.80
CA SER A 162 -1.18 -21.05 5.82
C SER A 162 -0.60 -21.03 7.25
N ASN A 163 0.72 -21.01 7.41
CA ASN A 163 1.38 -20.99 8.72
C ASN A 163 1.48 -19.58 9.32
N LEU A 164 1.49 -18.54 8.48
CA LEU A 164 1.38 -17.15 8.93
C LEU A 164 -0.03 -16.91 9.51
N PHE A 165 -1.07 -17.39 8.82
CA PHE A 165 -2.46 -17.29 9.28
C PHE A 165 -2.75 -18.12 10.54
N ARG A 166 -2.17 -19.32 10.67
CA ARG A 166 -2.31 -20.14 11.90
C ARG A 166 -1.68 -19.51 13.16
N ARG A 167 -0.73 -18.59 13.01
CA ARG A 167 -0.12 -17.86 14.13
C ARG A 167 -1.00 -16.72 14.63
N ILE A 168 -1.95 -16.27 13.83
CA ILE A 168 -2.87 -15.16 14.13
C ILE A 168 -4.10 -15.67 14.91
N GLU A 169 -4.43 -16.96 14.82
CA GLU A 169 -5.57 -17.59 15.51
C GLU A 169 -5.26 -18.09 16.95
N ARG A 170 -4.21 -17.61 17.61
CA ARG A 170 -3.85 -17.99 19.00
C ARG A 170 -3.77 -16.80 19.94
#